data_AF-A0A0U9HDU1-F1
#
_entry.id   AF-A0A0U9HDU1-F1
#
_cell.length_a   1.000
_cell.length_b   1.000
_cell.length_c   1.000
_cell.angle_alpha   90.00
_cell.angle_beta   90.00
_cell.angle_gamma   90.00
#
_symmetry.space_group_name_H-M   'P 1'
#
loop_
_entity.id
_entity.type
_entity.pdbx_description
1 polymer ?
#
loop_
_entity_poly.entity_id
_entity_poly.type
_entity_poly.pdbx_seq_one_letter_code
_entity_poly.pdbx_strand_id
1 'polypeptide(L)'
;MDFFILILGLIAGGFVNTYIYFYQIHHNKSSPGTSSLFKGKCKKLSKGLGQIVLIELLCAALCLMAFCKFGLTFKFLSSIILLTVLAIAAFIDMEFQIIPDNIVLPAATAGILLHAFLGKEIFLYHLAGFAVGFGVIFLIAFFAKGGMGGGDVKLFGMVGLFLGARLTILALILSFILGSVISLILIVLKIKSIKDVIPFGPFIALASAISLFFGDKIILWFVLNKIF
;
A
#
# COMPACT_ATOMS: atom_id res chain seq x y z
N MET A 1 9.43 -25.64 -7.46
CA MET A 1 8.40 -24.92 -6.68
C MET A 1 8.58 -23.41 -6.85
N ASP A 2 9.81 -22.90 -6.78
CA ASP A 2 10.10 -21.45 -6.88
C ASP A 2 9.71 -20.82 -8.21
N PHE A 3 9.79 -21.57 -9.32
CA PHE A 3 9.34 -21.11 -10.64
C PHE A 3 7.83 -20.79 -10.69
N PHE A 4 7.00 -21.59 -10.01
CA PHE A 4 5.56 -21.35 -9.96
C PHE A 4 5.22 -20.09 -9.15
N ILE A 5 5.97 -19.84 -8.08
CA ILE A 5 5.80 -18.64 -7.25
C ILE A 5 6.21 -17.37 -8.00
N LEU A 6 7.28 -17.45 -8.80
CA LEU A 6 7.67 -16.37 -9.69
C LEU A 6 6.57 -16.07 -10.72
N ILE A 7 5.99 -17.09 -11.34
CA ILE A 7 4.84 -16.92 -12.25
C ILE A 7 3.67 -16.27 -11.52
N LEU A 8 3.32 -16.73 -10.32
CA LEU A 8 2.24 -16.14 -9.53
C LEU A 8 2.49 -14.66 -9.24
N GLY A 9 3.74 -14.30 -8.91
CA GLY A 9 4.13 -12.92 -8.67
C GLY A 9 4.12 -12.05 -9.94
N LEU A 10 4.51 -12.60 -11.09
CA LEU A 10 4.38 -11.93 -12.40
C LEU A 10 2.91 -11.72 -12.77
N ILE A 11 2.03 -12.71 -12.52
CA ILE A 11 0.58 -12.58 -12.73
C ILE A 11 0.01 -11.47 -11.83
N ALA A 12 0.41 -11.44 -10.55
CA ALA A 12 0.02 -10.35 -9.65
C ALA A 12 0.49 -9.00 -10.18
N GLY A 13 1.75 -8.89 -10.65
CA GLY A 13 2.28 -7.68 -11.28
C GLY A 13 1.53 -7.26 -12.54
N GLY A 14 1.19 -8.20 -13.42
CA GLY A 14 0.37 -7.96 -14.60
C GLY A 14 -1.04 -7.46 -14.23
N PHE A 15 -1.62 -8.00 -13.15
CA PHE A 15 -2.89 -7.52 -12.61
C PHE A 15 -2.77 -6.09 -12.09
N VAL A 16 -1.71 -5.76 -11.31
CA VAL A 16 -1.43 -4.39 -10.86
C VAL A 16 -1.32 -3.43 -12.05
N ASN A 17 -0.55 -3.81 -13.08
CA ASN A 17 -0.38 -3.00 -14.29
C ASN A 17 -1.70 -2.76 -15.01
N THR A 18 -2.48 -3.83 -15.22
CA THR A 18 -3.79 -3.78 -15.89
C THR A 18 -4.76 -2.89 -15.12
N TYR A 19 -4.79 -3.02 -13.79
CA TYR A 19 -5.67 -2.22 -12.95
C TYR A 19 -5.33 -0.74 -13.03
N ILE A 20 -4.04 -0.37 -12.88
CA ILE A 20 -3.61 1.02 -12.97
C ILE A 20 -3.92 1.58 -14.38
N TYR A 21 -3.70 0.80 -15.44
CA TYR A 21 -4.03 1.22 -16.80
C TYR A 21 -5.54 1.48 -16.98
N PHE A 22 -6.39 0.60 -16.46
CA PHE A 22 -7.84 0.79 -16.48
C PHE A 22 -8.27 2.05 -15.71
N TYR A 23 -7.66 2.27 -14.54
CA TYR A 23 -7.91 3.46 -13.72
C TYR A 23 -7.50 4.75 -14.46
N GLN A 24 -6.33 4.76 -15.11
CA GLN A 24 -5.86 5.86 -15.93
C GLN A 24 -6.82 6.19 -17.08
N ILE A 25 -7.36 5.18 -17.78
CA ILE A 25 -8.33 5.39 -18.87
C ILE A 25 -9.59 6.07 -18.35
N HIS A 26 -10.13 5.57 -17.24
CA HIS A 26 -11.41 6.04 -16.71
C HIS A 26 -11.30 7.49 -16.20
N HIS A 27 -10.19 7.87 -15.57
CA HIS A 27 -9.99 9.23 -15.04
C HIS A 27 -9.43 10.23 -16.04
N ASN A 28 -8.62 9.83 -17.04
CA ASN A 28 -8.22 10.75 -18.11
C ASN A 28 -9.39 11.16 -19.02
N LYS A 29 -10.46 10.34 -19.12
CA LYS A 29 -11.71 10.73 -19.80
C LYS A 29 -12.49 11.82 -19.06
N SER A 30 -12.22 12.06 -17.78
CA SER A 30 -13.01 12.95 -16.93
C SER A 30 -12.45 14.37 -16.79
N SER A 31 -11.34 14.74 -17.44
CA SER A 31 -10.87 16.14 -17.46
C SER A 31 -11.84 17.01 -18.29
N PRO A 32 -12.63 17.91 -17.68
CA PRO A 32 -13.58 18.74 -18.40
C PRO A 32 -12.84 19.99 -18.87
N GLY A 33 -12.46 20.02 -20.14
CA GLY A 33 -11.83 21.21 -20.70
C GLY A 33 -11.09 20.94 -22.00
N THR A 34 -11.82 20.56 -23.05
CA THR A 34 -11.72 21.15 -24.39
C THR A 34 -12.65 20.38 -25.31
N SER A 35 -13.78 21.00 -25.60
CA SER A 35 -14.60 20.74 -26.78
C SER A 35 -13.79 21.03 -28.03
N SER A 36 -13.21 20.01 -28.65
CA SER A 36 -12.90 20.04 -30.08
C SER A 36 -12.93 18.62 -30.62
N LEU A 37 -14.02 18.32 -31.33
CA LEU A 37 -14.14 17.24 -32.29
C LEU A 37 -12.82 17.05 -33.05
N PHE A 38 -12.35 15.81 -33.10
CA PHE A 38 -11.31 15.32 -34.01
C PHE A 38 -10.03 16.16 -34.11
N LYS A 39 -9.15 16.04 -33.12
CA LYS A 39 -7.71 16.19 -33.35
C LYS A 39 -6.96 15.02 -32.74
N GLY A 40 -6.53 14.12 -33.62
CA GLY A 40 -5.69 12.97 -33.35
C GLY A 40 -4.33 13.36 -32.76
N LYS A 41 -4.33 13.62 -31.46
CA LYS A 41 -3.18 13.38 -30.60
C LYS A 41 -3.66 12.39 -29.57
N CYS A 42 -3.37 11.11 -29.79
CA CYS A 42 -3.29 10.13 -28.70
C CYS A 42 -2.36 10.75 -27.64
N LYS A 43 -2.95 11.45 -26.66
CA LYS A 43 -2.26 11.89 -25.46
C LYS A 43 -1.70 10.61 -24.88
N LYS A 44 -0.38 10.49 -24.94
CA LYS A 44 0.40 9.26 -24.82
C LYS A 44 -0.03 8.49 -23.56
N LEU A 45 -0.98 7.60 -23.71
CA LEU A 45 -1.38 6.65 -22.67
C LEU A 45 -0.36 5.51 -22.71
N SER A 46 0.91 5.84 -22.49
CA SER A 46 1.98 4.85 -22.47
C SER A 46 2.76 5.06 -21.17
N LYS A 47 2.46 4.24 -20.17
CA LYS A 47 3.49 3.87 -19.22
C LYS A 47 4.71 3.41 -20.03
N GLY A 48 5.89 3.91 -19.71
CA GLY A 48 7.11 3.43 -20.34
C GLY A 48 7.26 1.94 -20.10
N LEU A 49 7.78 1.19 -21.08
CA LEU A 49 8.03 -0.25 -20.97
C LEU A 49 8.76 -0.60 -19.66
N GLY A 50 9.71 0.25 -19.26
CA GLY A 50 10.46 0.10 -18.01
C GLY A 50 9.60 0.16 -16.73
N GLN A 51 8.56 0.99 -16.67
CA GLN A 51 7.68 1.06 -15.49
C GLN A 51 6.80 -0.19 -15.37
N ILE A 52 6.33 -0.72 -16.50
CA ILE A 52 5.54 -1.96 -16.55
C ILE A 52 6.38 -3.12 -16.03
N VAL A 53 7.58 -3.29 -16.60
CA VAL A 53 8.54 -4.34 -16.19
C VAL A 53 8.96 -4.18 -14.73
N LEU A 54 9.18 -2.93 -14.27
CA LEU A 54 9.53 -2.67 -12.88
C LEU A 54 8.44 -3.14 -11.91
N ILE A 55 7.16 -2.86 -12.21
CA ILE A 55 6.03 -3.28 -11.37
C ILE A 55 5.95 -4.81 -11.32
N GLU A 56 6.10 -5.49 -12.46
CA GLU A 56 6.07 -6.95 -12.52
C GLU A 56 7.21 -7.59 -11.73
N LEU A 57 8.44 -7.08 -11.90
CA LEU A 57 9.60 -7.57 -11.15
C LEU A 57 9.47 -7.29 -9.65
N LEU A 58 8.94 -6.12 -9.26
CA LEU A 58 8.70 -5.78 -7.87
C LEU A 58 7.68 -6.75 -7.23
N CYS A 59 6.54 -6.97 -7.88
CA CYS A 59 5.53 -7.91 -7.40
C CYS A 59 6.05 -9.35 -7.35
N ALA A 60 6.82 -9.77 -8.36
CA ALA A 60 7.47 -11.07 -8.37
C ALA A 60 8.47 -11.26 -7.22
N ALA A 61 9.31 -10.25 -6.97
CA ALA A 61 10.26 -10.26 -5.86
C ALA A 61 9.55 -10.30 -4.50
N LEU A 62 8.53 -9.46 -4.30
CA LEU A 62 7.74 -9.43 -3.06
C LEU A 62 6.99 -10.75 -2.82
N CYS A 63 6.44 -11.36 -3.87
CA CYS A 63 5.80 -12.67 -3.81
C CYS A 63 6.81 -13.76 -3.40
N LEU A 64 7.99 -13.77 -4.03
CA LEU A 64 9.06 -14.71 -3.69
C LEU A 64 9.52 -14.53 -2.24
N MET A 65 9.71 -13.29 -1.78
CA MET A 65 10.04 -13.01 -0.38
C MET A 65 8.97 -13.50 0.59
N ALA A 66 7.68 -13.30 0.27
CA ALA A 66 6.57 -13.81 1.08
C ALA A 66 6.57 -15.33 1.15
N PHE A 67 6.88 -15.99 0.03
CA PHE A 67 6.98 -17.44 -0.03
C PHE A 67 8.14 -17.96 0.83
N CYS A 68 9.34 -17.38 0.69
CA CYS A 68 10.50 -17.78 1.49
C CYS A 68 10.27 -17.59 3.00
N LYS A 69 9.49 -16.57 3.39
CA LYS A 69 9.22 -16.30 4.81
C LYS A 69 8.10 -17.17 5.40
N PHE A 70 7.01 -17.38 4.65
CA PHE A 70 5.78 -17.97 5.19
C PHE A 70 5.44 -19.35 4.63
N GLY A 71 6.08 -19.80 3.54
CA GLY A 71 5.73 -21.02 2.82
C GLY A 71 4.32 -20.98 2.21
N LEU A 72 3.79 -22.12 1.75
CA LEU A 72 2.39 -22.22 1.29
C LEU A 72 1.42 -22.29 2.48
N THR A 73 1.24 -21.16 3.17
CA THR A 73 0.37 -21.06 4.35
C THR A 73 -0.70 -19.98 4.16
N PHE A 74 -1.70 -19.93 5.05
CA PHE A 74 -2.69 -18.84 5.07
C PHE A 74 -2.05 -17.46 5.21
N LYS A 75 -0.92 -17.35 5.92
CA LYS A 75 -0.15 -16.10 6.04
C LYS A 75 0.43 -15.65 4.70
N PHE A 76 0.86 -16.58 3.86
CA PHE A 76 1.35 -16.27 2.51
C PHE A 76 0.24 -15.73 1.61
N LEU A 77 -0.93 -16.38 1.62
CA LEU A 77 -2.10 -15.89 0.86
C LEU A 77 -2.51 -14.48 1.30
N SER A 78 -2.63 -14.27 2.61
CA SER A 78 -2.91 -12.96 3.22
C SER A 78 -1.87 -11.90 2.80
N SER A 79 -0.59 -12.29 2.80
CA SER A 79 0.53 -11.42 2.40
C SER A 79 0.46 -11.00 0.93
N ILE A 80 0.16 -11.92 0.01
CA ILE A 80 0.07 -11.58 -1.43
C ILE A 80 -1.06 -10.60 -1.69
N ILE A 81 -2.23 -10.82 -1.08
CA ILE A 81 -3.39 -9.92 -1.23
C ILE A 81 -3.01 -8.53 -0.73
N LEU A 82 -2.44 -8.44 0.48
CA LEU A 82 -1.96 -7.18 1.05
C LEU A 82 -0.96 -6.47 0.12
N LEU A 83 0.10 -7.17 -0.30
CA LEU A 83 1.18 -6.58 -1.10
C LEU A 83 0.69 -6.13 -2.48
N THR A 84 -0.24 -6.86 -3.09
CA THR A 84 -0.83 -6.49 -4.40
C THR A 84 -1.66 -5.21 -4.28
N VAL A 85 -2.51 -5.11 -3.25
CA VAL A 85 -3.35 -3.93 -3.02
C VAL A 85 -2.50 -2.72 -2.66
N LEU A 86 -1.47 -2.91 -1.82
CA LEU A 86 -0.51 -1.85 -1.48
C LEU A 86 0.25 -1.35 -2.71
N ALA A 87 0.67 -2.24 -3.60
CA ALA A 87 1.31 -1.84 -4.85
C ALA A 87 0.38 -0.98 -5.70
N ILE A 88 -0.87 -1.42 -5.92
CA ILE A 88 -1.86 -0.64 -6.67
C ILE A 88 -2.09 0.73 -6.03
N ALA A 89 -2.34 0.76 -4.71
CA ALA A 89 -2.59 2.00 -3.97
C ALA A 89 -1.40 2.96 -4.06
N ALA A 90 -0.17 2.47 -3.89
CA ALA A 90 1.03 3.30 -3.99
C ALA A 90 1.20 3.92 -5.39
N PHE A 91 1.06 3.13 -6.46
CA PHE A 91 1.23 3.66 -7.82
C PHE A 91 0.12 4.63 -8.23
N ILE A 92 -1.12 4.36 -7.82
CA ILE A 92 -2.23 5.29 -8.10
C ILE A 92 -2.09 6.55 -7.27
N ASP A 93 -1.69 6.46 -6.00
CA ASP A 93 -1.50 7.64 -5.15
C ASP A 93 -0.36 8.54 -5.66
N MET A 94 0.73 7.95 -6.18
CA MET A 94 1.81 8.74 -6.81
C MET A 94 1.37 9.55 -8.03
N GLU A 95 0.39 9.06 -8.79
CA GLU A 95 -0.04 9.68 -10.04
C GLU A 95 -1.28 10.57 -9.86
N PHE A 96 -2.23 10.15 -9.04
CA PHE A 96 -3.55 10.77 -8.89
C PHE A 96 -3.82 11.31 -7.48
N GLN A 97 -2.96 11.03 -6.49
CA GLN A 97 -3.14 11.43 -5.08
C GLN A 97 -4.49 10.97 -4.49
N ILE A 98 -4.98 9.83 -4.95
CA ILE A 98 -6.25 9.22 -4.55
C ILE A 98 -6.00 7.73 -4.32
N ILE A 99 -6.61 7.19 -3.26
CA ILE A 99 -6.62 5.75 -2.99
C ILE A 99 -7.99 5.19 -3.38
N PRO A 100 -8.11 4.26 -4.35
CA PRO A 100 -9.40 3.81 -4.85
C PRO A 100 -10.14 2.90 -3.85
N ASP A 101 -11.35 3.30 -3.46
CA ASP A 101 -12.19 2.51 -2.54
C ASP A 101 -12.55 1.12 -3.08
N ASN A 102 -12.68 0.99 -4.41
CA ASN A 102 -13.03 -0.26 -5.07
C ASN A 102 -11.93 -1.34 -5.00
N ILE A 103 -10.71 -1.03 -4.56
CA ILE A 103 -9.70 -2.04 -4.19
C ILE A 103 -9.54 -2.18 -2.68
N VAL A 104 -9.61 -1.07 -1.94
CA VAL A 104 -9.37 -1.09 -0.49
C VAL A 104 -10.51 -1.77 0.25
N LEU A 105 -11.77 -1.51 -0.12
CA LEU A 105 -12.92 -2.11 0.56
C LEU A 105 -12.99 -3.63 0.34
N PRO A 106 -12.87 -4.16 -0.90
CA PRO A 106 -12.82 -5.61 -1.08
C PRO A 106 -11.61 -6.28 -0.41
N ALA A 107 -10.47 -5.60 -0.35
CA ALA A 107 -9.31 -6.10 0.39
C ALA A 107 -9.58 -6.14 1.89
N ALA A 108 -10.21 -5.11 2.46
CA ALA A 108 -10.60 -5.09 3.86
C ALA A 108 -11.59 -6.22 4.20
N THR A 109 -12.60 -6.45 3.36
CA THR A 109 -13.53 -7.57 3.55
C THR A 109 -12.81 -8.92 3.46
N ALA A 110 -11.89 -9.09 2.50
CA ALA A 110 -11.04 -10.28 2.43
C ALA A 110 -10.21 -10.46 3.70
N GLY A 111 -9.61 -9.40 4.25
CA GLY A 111 -8.87 -9.43 5.51
C GLY A 111 -9.72 -9.89 6.69
N ILE A 112 -10.96 -9.42 6.81
CA ILE A 112 -11.92 -9.88 7.83
C ILE A 112 -12.23 -11.37 7.64
N LEU A 113 -12.60 -11.78 6.43
CA LEU A 113 -13.01 -13.15 6.13
C LEU A 113 -11.86 -14.15 6.35
N LEU A 114 -10.64 -13.80 5.96
CA LEU A 114 -9.46 -14.66 6.12
C LEU A 114 -9.17 -14.98 7.60
N HIS A 115 -9.40 -14.02 8.50
CA HIS A 115 -9.09 -14.19 9.93
C HIS A 115 -10.29 -14.60 10.77
N ALA A 116 -11.52 -14.48 10.25
CA ALA A 116 -12.75 -14.89 10.95
C ALA A 116 -12.76 -16.38 11.34
N PHE A 117 -12.16 -17.23 10.51
CA PHE A 117 -12.15 -18.69 10.72
C PHE A 117 -10.91 -19.19 11.46
N LEU A 118 -9.96 -18.32 11.82
CA LEU A 118 -8.71 -18.70 12.50
C LEU A 118 -8.83 -18.70 14.04
N GLY A 119 -10.00 -18.33 14.57
CA GLY A 119 -10.29 -18.30 16.01
C GLY A 119 -10.44 -16.88 16.56
N LYS A 120 -11.16 -16.77 17.68
CA LYS A 120 -11.59 -15.49 18.27
C LYS A 120 -10.42 -14.55 18.60
N GLU A 121 -9.37 -15.07 19.21
CA GLU A 121 -8.20 -14.26 19.60
C GLU A 121 -7.47 -13.67 18.38
N ILE A 122 -7.28 -14.47 17.34
CA ILE A 122 -6.67 -14.01 16.08
C ILE A 122 -7.58 -12.97 15.42
N PHE A 123 -8.88 -13.24 15.34
CA PHE A 123 -9.83 -12.29 14.77
C PHE A 123 -9.81 -10.94 15.50
N LEU A 124 -9.87 -10.94 16.84
CA LEU A 124 -9.81 -9.73 17.65
C LEU A 124 -8.48 -8.99 17.51
N TYR A 125 -7.36 -9.70 17.38
CA TYR A 125 -6.05 -9.09 17.15
C TYR A 125 -5.97 -8.34 15.82
N HIS A 126 -6.58 -8.87 14.76
CA HIS A 126 -6.66 -8.21 13.45
C HIS A 126 -7.68 -7.07 13.43
N LEU A 127 -8.81 -7.21 14.14
CA LEU A 127 -9.78 -6.13 14.31
C LEU A 127 -9.20 -4.98 15.15
N ALA A 128 -8.39 -5.28 16.17
CA ALA A 128 -7.63 -4.27 16.89
C ALA A 128 -6.61 -3.57 15.97
N GLY A 129 -6.00 -4.32 15.03
CA GLY A 129 -5.18 -3.73 13.96
C GLY A 129 -5.95 -2.73 13.11
N PHE A 130 -7.17 -3.07 12.69
CA PHE A 130 -8.06 -2.12 12.00
C PHE A 130 -8.32 -0.87 12.84
N ALA A 131 -8.73 -1.05 14.11
CA ALA A 131 -9.06 0.05 15.00
C ALA A 131 -7.86 0.98 15.23
N VAL A 132 -6.65 0.43 15.38
CA VAL A 132 -5.42 1.22 15.51
C VAL A 132 -5.08 1.94 14.22
N GLY A 133 -5.03 1.22 13.09
CA GLY A 133 -4.66 1.81 11.79
C GLY A 133 -5.64 2.88 11.35
N PHE A 134 -6.94 2.56 11.35
CA PHE A 134 -8.00 3.51 10.99
C PHE A 134 -8.09 4.64 12.02
N GLY A 135 -8.16 4.30 13.31
CA GLY A 135 -8.45 5.25 14.38
C GLY A 135 -7.36 6.30 14.56
N VAL A 136 -6.08 5.92 14.60
CA VAL A 136 -4.98 6.88 14.78
C VAL A 136 -4.94 7.86 13.61
N ILE A 137 -5.01 7.36 12.38
CA ILE A 137 -4.96 8.19 11.18
C ILE A 137 -6.22 9.05 11.05
N PHE A 138 -7.39 8.52 11.39
CA PHE A 138 -8.64 9.28 11.41
C PHE A 138 -8.58 10.44 12.40
N LEU A 139 -8.06 10.21 13.61
CA LEU A 139 -7.89 11.25 14.61
C LEU A 139 -6.93 12.35 14.11
N ILE A 140 -5.81 11.96 13.51
CA ILE A 140 -4.88 12.92 12.89
C ILE A 140 -5.61 13.74 11.81
N ALA A 141 -6.32 13.10 10.89
CA ALA A 141 -7.07 13.79 9.84
C ALA A 141 -8.14 14.74 10.39
N PHE A 142 -8.83 14.33 11.45
CA PHE A 142 -9.86 15.12 12.13
C PHE A 142 -9.28 16.37 12.80
N PHE A 143 -8.22 16.22 13.62
CA PHE A 143 -7.59 17.34 14.31
C PHE A 143 -6.79 18.25 13.39
N ALA A 144 -6.19 17.70 12.34
CA ALA A 144 -5.46 18.46 11.33
C ALA A 144 -6.40 19.17 10.32
N LYS A 145 -7.72 19.19 10.55
CA LYS A 145 -8.74 19.83 9.70
C LYS A 145 -8.63 19.42 8.22
N GLY A 146 -8.39 18.12 7.97
CA GLY A 146 -8.24 17.59 6.61
C GLY A 146 -6.82 17.66 6.05
N GLY A 147 -5.81 17.89 6.90
CA GLY A 147 -4.39 17.82 6.49
C GLY A 147 -3.92 16.43 6.03
N MET A 148 -4.77 15.39 6.14
CA MET A 148 -4.48 14.03 5.74
C MET A 148 -5.67 13.44 4.96
N GLY A 149 -5.39 12.69 3.90
CA GLY A 149 -6.41 12.22 2.95
C GLY A 149 -7.32 11.13 3.54
N GLY A 150 -8.62 11.20 3.25
CA GLY A 150 -9.58 10.16 3.62
C GLY A 150 -9.20 8.77 3.10
N GLY A 151 -8.50 8.70 1.96
CA GLY A 151 -7.96 7.47 1.39
C GLY A 151 -6.91 6.80 2.29
N ASP A 152 -6.02 7.59 2.90
CA ASP A 152 -4.97 7.07 3.78
C ASP A 152 -5.55 6.40 5.02
N VAL A 153 -6.64 6.97 5.56
CA VAL A 153 -7.38 6.41 6.70
C VAL A 153 -7.89 5.00 6.39
N LYS A 154 -8.53 4.84 5.22
CA LYS A 154 -9.07 3.55 4.79
C LYS A 154 -7.97 2.54 4.49
N LEU A 155 -6.88 2.99 3.85
CA LEU A 155 -5.75 2.13 3.54
C LEU A 155 -5.09 1.60 4.83
N PHE A 156 -4.84 2.45 5.82
CA PHE A 156 -4.27 2.01 7.09
C PHE A 156 -5.20 1.11 7.91
N GLY A 157 -6.51 1.37 7.88
CA GLY A 157 -7.50 0.45 8.45
C GLY A 157 -7.43 -0.93 7.80
N MET A 158 -7.38 -0.98 6.46
CA MET A 158 -7.21 -2.23 5.72
C MET A 158 -5.87 -2.90 6.08
N VAL A 159 -4.76 -2.18 6.13
CA VAL A 159 -3.45 -2.72 6.54
C VAL A 159 -3.54 -3.35 7.93
N GLY A 160 -4.29 -2.72 8.83
CA GLY A 160 -4.68 -3.22 10.14
C GLY A 160 -5.23 -4.65 10.13
N LEU A 161 -6.16 -4.93 9.23
CA LEU A 161 -6.82 -6.23 9.09
C LEU A 161 -5.89 -7.33 8.61
N PHE A 162 -4.78 -7.00 7.94
CA PHE A 162 -3.82 -7.99 7.45
C PHE A 162 -2.61 -8.18 8.37
N LEU A 163 -2.07 -7.09 8.92
CA LEU A 163 -0.88 -7.12 9.78
C LEU A 163 -1.20 -7.43 11.25
N GLY A 164 -2.39 -7.05 11.70
CA GLY A 164 -2.80 -7.06 13.09
C GLY A 164 -2.09 -6.03 13.96
N ALA A 165 -2.64 -5.80 15.16
CA ALA A 165 -2.35 -4.62 15.98
C ALA A 165 -0.87 -4.26 16.13
N ARG A 166 -0.01 -5.21 16.50
CA ARG A 166 1.41 -4.96 16.80
C ARG A 166 2.17 -4.47 15.56
N LEU A 167 1.98 -5.14 14.43
CA LEU A 167 2.68 -4.80 13.19
C LEU A 167 2.10 -3.55 12.53
N THR A 168 0.81 -3.26 12.73
CA THR A 168 0.19 -2.01 12.28
C THR A 168 0.76 -0.79 12.99
N ILE A 169 1.01 -0.87 14.31
CA ILE A 169 1.68 0.22 15.06
C ILE A 169 3.06 0.49 14.47
N LEU A 170 3.84 -0.57 14.21
CA LEU A 170 5.16 -0.42 13.60
C LEU A 170 5.07 0.21 12.21
N ALA A 171 4.14 -0.25 11.37
CA ALA A 171 3.94 0.28 10.03
C ALA A 171 3.55 1.77 10.07
N LEU A 172 2.73 2.18 11.04
CA LEU A 172 2.33 3.56 11.25
C LEU A 172 3.53 4.43 11.62
N ILE A 173 4.35 4.00 12.57
CA ILE A 173 5.57 4.74 12.96
C ILE A 173 6.53 4.84 11.77
N LEU A 174 6.78 3.73 11.07
CA LEU A 174 7.67 3.69 9.92
C LEU A 174 7.18 4.57 8.76
N SER A 175 5.86 4.64 8.50
CA SER A 175 5.34 5.47 7.42
C SER A 175 5.55 6.96 7.68
N PHE A 176 5.38 7.43 8.92
CA PHE A 176 5.68 8.81 9.29
C PHE A 176 7.19 9.11 9.23
N ILE A 177 8.04 8.18 9.66
CA ILE A 177 9.50 8.35 9.56
C ILE A 177 9.93 8.43 8.09
N LEU A 178 9.52 7.47 7.26
CA LEU A 178 9.88 7.45 5.84
C LEU A 178 9.31 8.67 5.11
N GLY A 179 8.05 9.00 5.35
CA GLY A 179 7.39 10.15 4.74
C GLY A 179 8.05 11.47 5.13
N SER A 180 8.38 11.67 6.40
CA SER A 180 9.05 12.90 6.87
C SER A 180 10.46 13.04 6.33
N VAL A 181 11.28 11.97 6.36
CA VAL A 181 12.65 11.98 5.84
C VAL A 181 12.66 12.29 4.34
N ILE A 182 11.84 11.58 3.55
CA ILE A 182 11.81 11.76 2.10
C ILE A 182 11.25 13.13 1.73
N SER A 183 10.19 13.59 2.40
CA SER A 183 9.64 14.93 2.18
C SER A 183 10.64 16.02 2.51
N LEU A 184 11.39 15.89 3.62
CA LEU A 184 12.42 16.83 4.01
C LEU A 184 13.54 16.88 2.97
N ILE A 185 14.02 15.72 2.49
CA ILE A 185 15.05 15.65 1.44
C ILE A 185 14.57 16.37 0.17
N LEU A 186 13.33 16.12 -0.26
CA LEU A 186 12.76 16.76 -1.46
C LEU A 186 12.65 18.28 -1.34
N ILE A 187 12.31 18.78 -0.14
CA ILE A 187 12.23 20.22 0.16
C ILE A 187 13.64 20.85 0.20
N VAL A 188 14.60 20.20 0.86
CA VAL A 188 15.98 20.70 0.96
C VAL A 188 16.66 20.75 -0.41
N LEU A 189 16.42 19.73 -1.25
CA LEU A 189 16.91 19.69 -2.64
C LEU A 189 16.14 20.65 -3.57
N LYS A 190 15.15 21.39 -3.06
CA LYS A 190 14.28 22.31 -3.82
C LYS A 190 13.55 21.63 -5.00
N ILE A 191 13.37 20.31 -4.93
CA ILE A 191 12.58 19.55 -5.91
C ILE A 191 11.08 19.79 -5.67
N LYS A 192 10.69 19.93 -4.39
CA LYS A 192 9.33 20.23 -3.95
C LYS A 192 9.30 21.40 -2.99
N SER A 193 8.19 22.12 -2.96
CA SER A 193 7.94 23.19 -1.99
C SER A 193 7.21 22.65 -0.76
N ILE A 194 7.28 23.37 0.36
CA ILE A 194 6.50 23.05 1.59
C ILE A 194 4.99 23.04 1.32
N LYS A 195 4.53 23.74 0.26
CA LYS A 195 3.11 23.81 -0.11
C LYS A 195 2.68 22.66 -1.02
N ASP A 196 3.63 21.88 -1.54
CA ASP A 196 3.31 20.79 -2.46
C ASP A 196 2.77 19.61 -1.67
N VAL A 197 1.64 19.07 -2.13
CA VAL A 197 1.09 17.84 -1.57
C VAL A 197 1.97 16.67 -1.99
N ILE A 198 2.48 15.94 -1.01
CA ILE A 198 3.26 14.71 -1.22
C ILE A 198 2.34 13.53 -0.91
N PRO A 199 2.14 12.60 -1.87
CA PRO A 199 1.29 11.43 -1.67
C PRO A 199 1.84 10.55 -0.55
N PHE A 200 1.01 10.22 0.44
CA PHE A 200 1.44 9.48 1.63
C PHE A 200 1.32 7.95 1.45
N GLY A 201 0.44 7.50 0.57
CA GLY A 201 0.17 6.10 0.26
C GLY A 201 1.42 5.26 -0.07
N PRO A 202 2.42 5.74 -0.83
CA PRO A 202 3.66 5.00 -1.08
C PRO A 202 4.46 4.70 0.19
N PHE A 203 4.46 5.63 1.15
CA PHE A 203 5.13 5.42 2.44
C PHE A 203 4.35 4.43 3.31
N ILE A 204 3.01 4.44 3.25
CA ILE A 204 2.17 3.41 3.89
C ILE A 204 2.51 2.03 3.32
N ALA A 205 2.55 1.90 1.99
CA ALA A 205 2.84 0.65 1.31
C ALA A 205 4.23 0.10 1.66
N LEU A 206 5.25 0.95 1.60
CA LEU A 206 6.62 0.58 1.93
C LEU A 206 6.76 0.18 3.41
N ALA A 207 6.23 0.99 4.33
CA ALA A 207 6.28 0.72 5.77
C ALA A 207 5.53 -0.56 6.15
N SER A 208 4.40 -0.83 5.49
CA SER A 208 3.61 -2.04 5.70
C SER A 208 4.35 -3.28 5.19
N ALA A 209 5.00 -3.19 4.02
CA ALA A 209 5.84 -4.28 3.51
C ALA A 209 7.04 -4.55 4.45
N ILE A 210 7.73 -3.49 4.91
CA ILE A 210 8.83 -3.64 5.88
C ILE A 210 8.31 -4.31 7.17
N SER A 211 7.16 -3.88 7.68
CA SER A 211 6.58 -4.44 8.89
C SER A 211 6.18 -5.91 8.70
N LEU A 212 5.62 -6.27 7.55
CA LEU A 212 5.29 -7.66 7.20
C LEU A 212 6.52 -8.56 7.20
N PHE A 213 7.64 -8.12 6.60
CA PHE A 213 8.83 -8.96 6.43
C PHE A 213 9.78 -8.92 7.63
N PHE A 214 9.97 -7.77 8.25
CA PHE A 214 10.99 -7.54 9.26
C PHE A 214 10.45 -7.12 10.62
N GLY A 215 9.14 -6.88 10.75
CA GLY A 215 8.56 -6.31 11.97
C GLY A 215 8.83 -7.11 13.23
N ASP A 216 8.73 -8.44 13.18
CA ASP A 216 9.06 -9.29 14.33
C ASP A 216 10.51 -9.10 14.81
N LYS A 217 11.46 -9.03 13.86
CA LYS A 217 12.88 -8.82 14.16
C LYS A 217 13.14 -7.43 14.70
N ILE A 218 12.53 -6.41 14.10
CA ILE A 218 12.65 -5.01 14.54
C ILE A 218 12.16 -4.87 15.97
N ILE A 219 10.96 -5.38 16.27
CA ILE A 219 10.39 -5.26 17.61
C ILE A 219 11.19 -6.08 18.62
N LEU A 220 11.65 -7.28 18.24
CA LEU A 220 12.50 -8.07 19.12
C LEU A 220 13.80 -7.33 19.45
N TRP A 221 14.45 -6.73 18.46
CA TRP A 221 15.66 -5.92 18.66
C TRP A 221 15.39 -4.74 19.61
N PHE A 222 14.26 -4.05 19.47
CA PHE A 222 13.86 -2.99 20.39
C PHE A 222 13.62 -3.49 21.82
N VAL A 223 12.98 -4.64 22.00
CA VAL A 223 12.71 -5.21 23.33
C VAL A 223 14.02 -5.65 23.99
N LEU A 224 14.91 -6.32 23.27
CA LEU A 224 16.18 -6.81 23.81
C LEU A 224 17.09 -5.66 24.23
N ASN A 225 17.23 -4.61 23.41
CA ASN A 225 18.08 -3.46 23.73
C ASN A 225 17.52 -2.53 24.82
N LYS A 226 16.29 -2.76 25.29
CA LYS A 226 15.70 -2.00 26.40
C LYS A 226 15.81 -2.72 27.75
N ILE A 227 16.21 -3.99 27.73
CA ILE A 227 16.36 -4.85 28.90
C ILE A 227 17.83 -4.93 29.37
N PHE A 228 18.78 -4.55 28.50
CA PHE A 228 20.18 -4.29 28.84
C PHE A 228 20.42 -2.78 28.96
#